data_AF-A0A258NXA2-F1
#
_entry.id   AF-A0A258NXA2-F1
#
_cell.length_a   1.000
_cell.length_b   1.000
_cell.length_c   1.000
_cell.angle_alpha   90.00
_cell.angle_beta   90.00
_cell.angle_gamma   90.00
#
_symmetry.space_group_name_H-M   'P 1'
#
loop_
_entity.id
_entity.type
_entity.pdbx_description
1 polymer ?
#
loop_
_entity_poly.entity_id
_entity_poly.type
_entity_poly.pdbx_seq_one_letter_code
_entity_poly.pdbx_strand_id
1 'polypeptide(L)'
;MTTQTIRNGLSIVINVPPGQSVAVVAVSGTYSASITAGAGIGVIATAATGGTYGPYTDGTVILLTASALSEIDFDVAVTPVIISDTHVIAVIDPTTGAQGVALLGTPTSLVLTNATGLPTAGLVNLAVTTAKVADLAVTTAKIADGAVTSAQNKVKAVVALADAAATLTAAQMVDSSIFTITPTVARTLTTDTAANIVAALPRYQVGTWFDIIIVNTAAFDVTLAAGTGITIVGKAIINNVSGTWRARIDSATAITIYRG
;
A
#
# COMPACT_ATOMS: atom_id res chain seq x y z
N MET A 1 -37.07 19.76 -25.11
CA MET A 1 -37.59 18.39 -24.86
C MET A 1 -36.80 17.85 -23.70
N THR A 2 -36.62 16.55 -23.52
CA THR A 2 -35.62 16.02 -22.58
C THR A 2 -34.25 16.07 -23.25
N THR A 3 -33.21 16.46 -22.51
CA THR A 3 -31.82 16.34 -22.95
C THR A 3 -31.53 14.91 -23.42
N GLN A 4 -30.83 14.79 -24.54
CA GLN A 4 -30.41 13.52 -25.14
C GLN A 4 -28.88 13.46 -25.17
N THR A 5 -28.34 12.25 -25.17
CA THR A 5 -26.88 12.05 -25.06
C THR A 5 -26.35 11.08 -26.10
N ILE A 6 -25.20 11.40 -26.70
CA ILE A 6 -24.38 10.49 -27.51
C ILE A 6 -22.98 10.35 -26.90
N ARG A 7 -22.31 9.21 -27.13
CA ARG A 7 -21.01 8.91 -26.49
C ARG A 7 -20.04 8.21 -27.44
N ASN A 8 -18.75 8.27 -27.12
CA ASN A 8 -17.69 7.38 -27.65
C ASN A 8 -17.63 7.24 -29.18
N GLY A 9 -17.52 8.35 -29.90
CA GLY A 9 -17.40 8.30 -31.37
C GLY A 9 -18.73 8.13 -32.10
N LEU A 10 -19.84 7.90 -31.39
CA LEU A 10 -21.14 7.73 -32.02
C LEU A 10 -21.59 9.02 -32.69
N SER A 11 -22.34 8.83 -33.78
CA SER A 11 -22.99 9.90 -34.51
C SER A 11 -24.50 9.74 -34.48
N ILE A 12 -25.21 10.86 -34.45
CA ILE A 12 -26.66 10.90 -34.56
C ILE A 12 -27.08 11.95 -35.57
N VAL A 13 -28.14 11.63 -36.32
CA VAL A 13 -28.81 12.58 -37.21
C VAL A 13 -29.91 13.25 -36.42
N ILE A 14 -29.83 14.56 -36.29
CA ILE A 14 -30.76 15.42 -35.56
C ILE A 14 -31.62 16.15 -36.59
N ASN A 15 -32.93 15.87 -36.57
CA ASN A 15 -33.88 16.65 -37.35
C ASN A 15 -34.31 17.87 -36.52
N VAL A 16 -34.03 19.07 -37.02
CA VAL A 16 -34.33 20.34 -36.35
C VAL A 16 -35.53 20.98 -37.03
N PRO A 17 -36.71 21.04 -36.37
CA PRO A 17 -37.90 21.62 -36.98
C PRO A 17 -37.76 23.12 -37.28
N PRO A 18 -38.57 23.66 -38.21
CA PRO A 18 -38.65 25.10 -38.47
C PRO A 18 -38.82 25.93 -37.19
N GLY A 19 -38.02 26.99 -37.06
CA GLY A 19 -38.01 27.92 -35.93
C GLY A 19 -37.31 27.41 -34.67
N GLN A 20 -36.72 26.21 -34.68
CA GLN A 20 -36.02 25.64 -33.52
C GLN A 20 -34.50 25.75 -33.63
N SER A 21 -33.84 25.65 -32.48
CA SER A 21 -32.38 25.59 -32.32
C SER A 21 -31.96 24.28 -31.66
N VAL A 22 -30.69 23.90 -31.84
CA VAL A 22 -30.05 22.81 -31.11
C VAL A 22 -29.01 23.39 -30.17
N ALA A 23 -29.12 23.12 -28.87
CA ALA A 23 -28.01 23.33 -27.94
C ALA A 23 -27.22 22.03 -27.81
N VAL A 24 -25.90 22.12 -27.74
CA VAL A 24 -24.99 20.98 -27.60
C VAL A 24 -23.93 21.33 -26.56
N VAL A 25 -23.66 20.42 -25.63
CA VAL A 25 -22.60 20.52 -24.61
C VAL A 25 -21.78 19.25 -24.62
N ALA A 26 -20.46 19.36 -24.69
CA ALA A 26 -19.56 18.27 -24.40
C ALA A 26 -19.34 18.23 -22.89
N VAL A 27 -19.94 17.24 -22.22
CA VAL A 27 -19.69 16.94 -20.80
C VAL A 27 -18.24 16.46 -20.64
N SER A 28 -17.75 15.74 -21.64
CA SER A 28 -16.35 15.37 -21.79
C SER A 28 -15.94 15.32 -23.26
N GLY A 29 -14.64 15.42 -23.54
CA GLY A 29 -14.11 15.40 -24.92
C GLY A 29 -14.59 16.58 -25.77
N THR A 30 -14.87 16.30 -27.05
CA THR A 30 -15.35 17.29 -28.04
C THR A 30 -16.37 16.67 -29.00
N TYR A 31 -17.10 17.52 -29.74
CA TYR A 31 -17.98 17.09 -30.84
C TYR A 31 -17.67 17.82 -32.15
N SER A 32 -18.10 17.22 -33.26
CA SER A 32 -18.24 17.90 -34.55
C SER A 32 -19.69 17.86 -35.01
N ALA A 33 -20.13 18.93 -35.67
CA ALA A 33 -21.47 19.03 -36.20
C ALA A 33 -21.45 19.59 -37.62
N SER A 34 -22.29 19.04 -38.49
CA SER A 34 -22.49 19.54 -39.86
C SER A 34 -23.95 19.48 -40.26
N ILE A 35 -24.40 20.48 -41.01
CA ILE A 35 -25.71 20.46 -41.66
C ILE A 35 -25.60 19.56 -42.89
N THR A 36 -26.42 18.51 -42.95
CA THR A 36 -26.45 17.53 -44.05
C THR A 36 -27.65 17.72 -44.97
N ALA A 37 -28.69 18.43 -44.54
CA ALA A 37 -29.81 18.86 -45.38
C ALA A 37 -30.45 20.16 -44.86
N GLY A 38 -30.96 21.00 -45.78
CA GLY A 38 -31.53 22.32 -45.49
C GLY A 38 -30.62 23.47 -45.93
N ALA A 39 -30.95 24.70 -45.53
CA ALA A 39 -30.11 25.86 -45.83
C ALA A 39 -28.78 25.81 -45.06
N GLY A 40 -27.68 26.20 -45.71
CA GLY A 40 -26.36 26.29 -45.05
C GLY A 40 -25.62 24.96 -44.86
N ILE A 41 -25.81 23.98 -45.77
CA ILE A 41 -25.06 22.70 -45.77
C ILE A 41 -23.57 22.94 -45.60
N GLY A 42 -22.96 22.24 -44.63
CA GLY A 42 -21.56 22.41 -44.29
C GLY A 42 -21.28 22.17 -42.81
N VAL A 43 -20.00 22.31 -42.44
CA VAL A 43 -19.55 22.16 -41.06
C VAL A 43 -19.95 23.38 -40.24
N ILE A 44 -20.58 23.16 -39.09
CA ILE A 44 -20.99 24.21 -38.14
C ILE A 44 -20.20 24.15 -36.84
N ALA A 45 -19.56 23.02 -36.54
CA ALA A 45 -18.69 22.85 -35.38
C ALA A 45 -17.57 21.84 -35.66
N THR A 46 -16.36 22.14 -35.23
CA THR A 46 -15.20 21.22 -35.30
C THR A 46 -14.54 21.17 -33.93
N ALA A 47 -14.45 19.96 -33.35
CA ALA A 47 -13.87 19.74 -32.02
C ALA A 47 -14.38 20.73 -30.94
N ALA A 48 -15.67 21.05 -30.98
CA ALA A 48 -16.29 22.01 -30.07
C ALA A 48 -16.65 21.36 -28.73
N THR A 49 -16.78 22.20 -27.69
CA THR A 49 -17.17 21.78 -26.33
C THR A 49 -18.54 22.30 -25.91
N GLY A 50 -19.10 23.26 -26.63
CA GLY A 50 -20.42 23.82 -26.35
C GLY A 50 -20.88 24.74 -27.48
N GLY A 51 -22.18 24.85 -27.71
CA GLY A 51 -22.74 25.76 -28.71
C GLY A 51 -24.25 25.62 -28.88
N THR A 52 -24.87 26.68 -29.38
CA THR A 52 -26.28 26.69 -29.79
C THR A 52 -26.37 27.08 -31.25
N TYR A 53 -27.03 26.26 -32.06
CA TYR A 53 -27.10 26.42 -33.51
C TYR A 53 -28.56 26.57 -33.95
N GLY A 54 -28.85 27.62 -34.73
CA GLY A 54 -30.20 28.07 -35.05
C GLY A 54 -30.56 29.40 -34.37
N PRO A 55 -31.82 29.82 -34.40
CA PRO A 55 -32.97 29.09 -34.93
C PRO A 55 -32.91 28.94 -36.45
N TYR A 56 -33.36 27.79 -36.95
CA TYR A 56 -33.42 27.51 -38.39
C TYR A 56 -34.82 27.78 -38.90
N THR A 57 -35.01 28.87 -39.64
CA THR A 57 -36.33 29.33 -40.11
C THR A 57 -37.12 28.24 -40.84
N ASP A 58 -36.48 27.51 -41.75
CA ASP A 58 -37.13 26.48 -42.57
C ASP A 58 -36.87 25.04 -42.06
N GLY A 59 -36.19 24.90 -40.92
CA GLY A 59 -35.71 23.63 -40.40
C GLY A 59 -34.45 23.14 -41.11
N THR A 60 -33.78 22.15 -40.51
CA THR A 60 -32.53 21.57 -41.04
C THR A 60 -32.27 20.19 -40.47
N VAL A 61 -31.34 19.44 -41.07
CA VAL A 61 -30.83 18.17 -40.56
C VAL A 61 -29.36 18.32 -40.24
N ILE A 62 -28.99 18.00 -39.00
CA ILE A 62 -27.62 18.09 -38.49
C ILE A 62 -27.10 16.68 -38.20
N LEU A 63 -25.91 16.36 -38.70
CA LEU A 63 -25.13 15.22 -38.22
C LEU A 63 -24.26 15.69 -37.05
N LEU A 64 -24.51 15.17 -35.85
CA LEU A 64 -23.71 15.41 -34.66
C LEU A 64 -22.87 14.16 -34.37
N THR A 65 -21.56 14.35 -34.21
CA THR A 65 -20.61 13.26 -33.96
C THR A 65 -19.82 13.55 -32.70
N ALA A 66 -19.85 12.62 -31.74
CA ALA A 66 -19.04 12.64 -30.55
C ALA A 66 -17.59 12.23 -30.87
N SER A 67 -16.60 12.74 -30.13
CA SER A 67 -15.23 12.22 -30.18
C SER A 67 -15.11 10.89 -29.41
N ALA A 68 -13.99 10.17 -29.55
CA ALA A 68 -13.71 9.01 -28.72
C ALA A 68 -13.64 9.41 -27.24
N LEU A 69 -14.08 8.52 -26.34
CA LEU A 69 -14.05 8.75 -24.88
C LEU A 69 -14.75 10.05 -24.45
N SER A 70 -15.89 10.36 -25.08
CA SER A 70 -16.65 11.59 -24.83
C SER A 70 -18.11 11.33 -24.53
N GLU A 71 -18.74 12.30 -23.89
CA GLU A 71 -20.17 12.38 -23.61
C GLU A 71 -20.69 13.74 -24.06
N ILE A 72 -21.64 13.74 -24.99
CA ILE A 72 -22.18 14.93 -25.62
C ILE A 72 -23.69 14.95 -25.39
N ASP A 73 -24.16 15.98 -24.69
CA ASP A 73 -25.56 16.25 -24.42
C ASP A 73 -26.11 17.27 -25.40
N PHE A 74 -27.34 17.07 -25.87
CA PHE A 74 -28.03 18.00 -26.75
C PHE A 74 -29.54 18.06 -26.49
N ASP A 75 -30.15 19.19 -26.83
CA ASP A 75 -31.60 19.38 -26.83
C ASP A 75 -32.00 20.22 -28.04
N VAL A 76 -33.19 19.93 -28.56
CA VAL A 76 -33.78 20.64 -29.71
C VAL A 76 -35.10 21.24 -29.27
N ALA A 77 -35.18 22.57 -29.32
CA ALA A 77 -36.39 23.31 -29.00
C ALA A 77 -36.31 24.74 -29.55
N VAL A 78 -37.41 25.49 -29.43
CA VAL A 78 -37.39 26.96 -29.62
C VAL A 78 -36.43 27.65 -28.65
N THR A 79 -36.40 27.17 -27.40
CA THR A 79 -35.43 27.58 -26.36
C THR A 79 -34.86 26.30 -25.76
N PRO A 80 -33.78 25.74 -26.34
CA PRO A 80 -33.23 24.46 -25.90
C PRO A 80 -32.61 24.58 -24.51
N VAL A 81 -32.82 23.55 -23.68
CA VAL A 81 -32.28 23.48 -22.31
C VAL A 81 -31.51 22.18 -22.14
N ILE A 82 -30.25 22.30 -21.71
CA ILE A 82 -29.39 21.16 -21.40
C ILE A 82 -29.36 20.97 -19.89
N ILE A 83 -29.86 19.83 -19.43
CA ILE A 83 -29.65 19.34 -18.07
C ILE A 83 -28.57 18.28 -18.19
N SER A 84 -27.31 18.71 -18.05
CA SER A 84 -26.18 17.79 -18.16
C SER A 84 -26.09 16.93 -16.91
N ASP A 85 -26.00 15.62 -17.11
CA ASP A 85 -25.54 14.69 -16.09
C ASP A 85 -24.16 14.15 -16.48
N THR A 86 -23.43 13.59 -15.53
CA THR A 86 -22.16 12.91 -15.82
C THR A 86 -22.41 11.42 -15.68
N HIS A 87 -22.50 10.70 -16.79
CA HIS A 87 -22.48 9.24 -16.73
C HIS A 87 -21.04 8.77 -16.55
N VAL A 88 -20.78 8.10 -15.43
CA VAL A 88 -19.48 7.48 -15.18
C VAL A 88 -19.23 6.42 -16.26
N ILE A 89 -18.28 6.66 -17.16
CA ILE A 89 -17.80 5.68 -18.13
C ILE A 89 -16.99 4.63 -17.35
N ALA A 90 -17.62 3.52 -17.00
CA ALA A 90 -16.88 2.32 -16.63
C ALA A 90 -16.19 1.79 -17.89
N VAL A 91 -14.86 1.91 -17.97
CA VAL A 91 -14.10 1.19 -18.99
C VAL A 91 -14.08 -0.27 -18.53
N ILE A 92 -14.91 -1.09 -19.16
CA ILE A 92 -14.84 -2.54 -19.01
C ILE A 92 -13.75 -3.02 -19.95
N ASP A 93 -12.67 -3.59 -19.42
CA ASP A 93 -11.75 -4.35 -20.27
C ASP A 93 -12.51 -5.55 -20.87
N PRO A 94 -12.69 -5.62 -22.20
CA PRO A 94 -13.49 -6.67 -22.82
C PRO A 94 -12.83 -8.06 -22.77
N THR A 95 -11.55 -8.14 -22.39
CA THR A 95 -10.81 -9.40 -22.28
C THR A 95 -10.77 -9.95 -20.85
N THR A 96 -10.79 -9.07 -19.85
CA THR A 96 -10.66 -9.46 -18.44
C THR A 96 -11.91 -9.17 -17.60
N GLY A 97 -12.89 -8.42 -18.13
CA GLY A 97 -14.05 -7.95 -17.38
C GLY A 97 -13.69 -6.97 -16.26
N ALA A 98 -12.46 -6.45 -16.24
CA ALA A 98 -12.01 -5.52 -15.22
C ALA A 98 -12.69 -4.16 -15.41
N GLN A 99 -13.39 -3.73 -14.36
CA GLN A 99 -14.04 -2.42 -14.29
C GLN A 99 -13.00 -1.37 -13.89
N GLY A 100 -12.36 -0.74 -14.87
CA GLY A 100 -11.53 0.44 -14.65
C GLY A 100 -12.41 1.69 -14.67
N VAL A 101 -12.64 2.31 -13.51
CA VAL A 101 -13.23 3.66 -13.47
C VAL A 101 -12.12 4.65 -13.86
N ALA A 102 -12.00 4.96 -15.16
CA ALA A 102 -11.25 6.12 -15.60
C ALA A 102 -12.11 7.36 -15.33
N LEU A 103 -12.05 7.88 -14.10
CA LEU A 103 -12.70 9.16 -13.78
C LEU A 103 -11.95 10.27 -14.54
N LEU A 104 -12.62 10.91 -15.49
CA LEU A 104 -12.09 11.96 -16.36
C LEU A 104 -11.63 13.18 -15.54
N GLY A 105 -10.38 13.62 -15.73
CA GLY A 105 -9.72 14.70 -14.98
C GLY A 105 -8.47 14.18 -14.26
N THR A 106 -7.50 15.03 -13.91
CA THR A 106 -6.34 14.65 -13.07
C THR A 106 -6.80 14.37 -11.64
N PRO A 107 -7.00 13.11 -11.21
CA PRO A 107 -7.48 12.83 -9.87
C PRO A 107 -6.25 12.69 -8.97
N THR A 108 -6.17 13.46 -7.90
CA THR A 108 -5.18 13.25 -6.84
C THR A 108 -5.46 11.97 -6.03
N SER A 109 -6.63 11.34 -6.22
CA SER A 109 -6.97 10.03 -5.66
C SER A 109 -8.06 9.32 -6.47
N LEU A 110 -7.88 8.04 -6.73
CA LEU A 110 -8.94 7.14 -7.18
C LEU A 110 -9.78 6.71 -5.96
N VAL A 111 -11.04 7.11 -5.89
CA VAL A 111 -11.96 6.67 -4.82
C VAL A 111 -12.80 5.51 -5.35
N LEU A 112 -12.39 4.27 -5.06
CA LEU A 112 -13.27 3.11 -5.23
C LEU A 112 -14.20 3.04 -4.02
N THR A 113 -15.40 3.57 -4.15
CA THR A 113 -16.43 3.63 -3.09
C THR A 113 -16.96 2.26 -2.64
N ASN A 114 -16.50 1.16 -3.25
CA ASN A 114 -16.92 -0.22 -3.01
C ASN A 114 -15.83 -1.23 -3.44
N ALA A 115 -14.55 -0.97 -3.16
CA ALA A 115 -13.51 -1.98 -3.44
C ALA A 115 -13.51 -3.08 -2.36
N THR A 116 -14.55 -3.91 -2.33
CA THR A 116 -14.53 -5.18 -1.59
C THR A 116 -13.66 -6.25 -2.27
N GLY A 117 -13.13 -5.96 -3.46
CA GLY A 117 -12.20 -6.85 -4.16
C GLY A 117 -11.34 -6.11 -5.17
N LEU A 118 -10.25 -5.50 -4.72
CA LEU A 118 -9.08 -5.36 -5.60
C LEU A 118 -8.50 -6.77 -5.75
N PRO A 119 -8.45 -7.37 -6.95
CA PRO A 119 -7.73 -8.63 -7.14
C PRO A 119 -6.26 -8.41 -6.72
N THR A 120 -5.57 -9.46 -6.27
CA THR A 120 -4.18 -9.37 -5.76
C THR A 120 -3.20 -8.72 -6.75
N ALA A 121 -3.52 -8.72 -8.06
CA ALA A 121 -2.79 -8.05 -9.12
C ALA A 121 -3.05 -6.53 -9.24
N GLY A 122 -4.02 -5.98 -8.51
CA GLY A 122 -4.43 -4.57 -8.58
C GLY A 122 -3.50 -3.60 -7.85
N LEU A 123 -2.46 -4.11 -7.16
CA LEU A 123 -1.44 -3.29 -6.52
C LEU A 123 -0.12 -3.42 -7.27
N VAL A 124 0.38 -2.32 -7.80
CA VAL A 124 1.75 -2.27 -8.35
C VAL A 124 2.77 -2.54 -7.24
N ASN A 125 3.94 -3.07 -7.62
CA ASN A 125 5.02 -3.31 -6.64
C ASN A 125 5.32 -2.01 -5.86
N LEU A 126 5.53 -2.14 -4.54
CA LEU A 126 5.77 -1.03 -3.61
C LEU A 126 4.63 0.00 -3.49
N ALA A 127 3.43 -0.28 -4.01
CA ALA A 127 2.28 0.62 -3.89
C ALA A 127 1.87 0.88 -2.44
N VAL A 128 2.08 -0.09 -1.55
CA VAL A 128 1.78 0.00 -0.12
C VAL A 128 3.05 0.41 0.62
N THR A 129 3.08 1.66 1.07
CA THR A 129 4.16 2.21 1.90
C THR A 129 3.78 2.17 3.38
N THR A 130 4.75 2.39 4.27
CA THR A 130 4.50 2.47 5.71
C THR A 130 3.44 3.51 6.06
N ALA A 131 3.46 4.68 5.43
CA ALA A 131 2.47 5.74 5.66
C ALA A 131 1.03 5.35 5.25
N LYS A 132 0.87 4.36 4.37
CA LYS A 132 -0.45 3.83 3.97
C LYS A 132 -0.99 2.77 4.91
N VAL A 133 -0.18 2.29 5.85
CA VAL A 133 -0.57 1.31 6.87
C VAL A 133 -0.61 2.04 8.21
N ALA A 134 -1.82 2.42 8.63
CA ALA A 134 -2.00 3.02 9.95
C ALA A 134 -1.58 2.05 11.07
N ASP A 135 -1.24 2.60 12.23
CA ASP A 135 -0.94 1.79 13.41
C ASP A 135 -2.12 0.86 13.72
N LEU A 136 -1.80 -0.41 14.03
CA LEU A 136 -2.77 -1.48 14.30
C LEU A 136 -3.70 -1.83 13.11
N ALA A 137 -3.47 -1.28 11.91
CA ALA A 137 -4.30 -1.57 10.75
C ALA A 137 -4.21 -3.04 10.31
N VAL A 138 -3.08 -3.71 10.58
CA VAL A 138 -2.86 -5.12 10.29
C VAL A 138 -3.09 -5.93 11.55
N THR A 139 -4.26 -6.56 11.65
CA THR A 139 -4.63 -7.43 12.78
C THR A 139 -4.25 -8.87 12.50
N THR A 140 -4.22 -9.71 13.53
CA THR A 140 -3.92 -11.15 13.40
C THR A 140 -4.82 -11.85 12.38
N ALA A 141 -6.11 -11.51 12.35
CA ALA A 141 -7.07 -12.07 11.38
C ALA A 141 -6.75 -11.71 9.91
N LYS A 142 -5.98 -10.65 9.67
CA LYS A 142 -5.53 -10.25 8.32
C LYS A 142 -4.25 -10.97 7.88
N ILE A 143 -3.57 -11.66 8.80
CA ILE A 143 -2.36 -12.43 8.53
C ILE A 143 -2.73 -13.91 8.53
N ALA A 144 -2.73 -14.53 7.35
CA ALA A 144 -2.92 -15.97 7.24
C ALA A 144 -1.81 -16.72 7.98
N ASP A 145 -2.12 -17.91 8.49
CA ASP A 145 -1.12 -18.74 9.16
C ASP A 145 0.04 -19.07 8.21
N GLY A 146 1.28 -18.97 8.71
CA GLY A 146 2.49 -19.11 7.90
C GLY A 146 2.80 -17.99 6.90
N ALA A 147 2.00 -16.92 6.82
CA ALA A 147 2.28 -15.79 5.92
C ALA A 147 3.58 -15.03 6.28
N VAL A 148 4.01 -15.13 7.54
CA VAL A 148 5.33 -14.69 8.02
C VAL A 148 6.21 -15.92 8.18
N THR A 149 7.09 -16.15 7.21
CA THR A 149 8.08 -17.23 7.18
C THR A 149 9.33 -16.90 8.01
N SER A 150 10.16 -17.90 8.26
CA SER A 150 11.47 -17.76 8.92
C SER A 150 12.46 -16.89 8.13
N ALA A 151 12.27 -16.68 6.82
CA ALA A 151 13.04 -15.69 6.08
C ALA A 151 12.69 -14.26 6.52
N GLN A 152 11.45 -14.04 6.97
CA GLN A 152 10.97 -12.76 7.52
C GLN A 152 11.22 -12.66 9.04
N ASN A 153 11.27 -13.78 9.76
CA ASN A 153 11.59 -13.85 11.19
C ASN A 153 12.97 -14.47 11.41
N LYS A 154 14.00 -13.65 11.66
CA LYS A 154 15.39 -14.12 11.85
C LYS A 154 15.45 -15.37 12.74
N VAL A 155 15.88 -16.49 12.17
CA VAL A 155 16.20 -17.71 12.95
C VAL A 155 17.45 -17.40 13.77
N LYS A 156 17.39 -17.63 15.09
CA LYS A 156 18.53 -17.38 15.97
C LYS A 156 19.64 -18.40 15.71
N ALA A 157 20.88 -17.91 15.55
CA ALA A 157 22.04 -18.76 15.32
C ALA A 157 22.51 -19.45 16.62
N VAL A 158 23.26 -20.55 16.47
CA VAL A 158 24.05 -21.17 17.54
C VAL A 158 25.51 -20.72 17.37
N VAL A 159 26.11 -20.22 18.44
CA VAL A 159 27.49 -19.73 18.44
C VAL A 159 28.37 -20.68 19.24
N ALA A 160 29.33 -21.31 18.56
CA ALA A 160 30.40 -22.05 19.24
C ALA A 160 31.47 -21.06 19.73
N LEU A 161 31.71 -21.04 21.04
CA LEU A 161 32.73 -20.22 21.67
C LEU A 161 34.04 -21.02 21.78
N ALA A 162 35.16 -20.33 21.63
CA ALA A 162 36.46 -20.89 21.95
C ALA A 162 36.56 -21.17 23.46
N ASP A 163 37.45 -22.09 23.84
CA ASP A 163 37.86 -22.26 25.23
C ASP A 163 38.73 -21.06 25.66
N ALA A 164 38.08 -19.93 25.92
CA ALA A 164 38.67 -18.65 26.28
C ALA A 164 37.69 -17.82 27.12
N ALA A 165 38.22 -16.90 27.93
CA ALA A 165 37.38 -15.82 28.44
C ALA A 165 37.02 -14.90 27.27
N ALA A 166 35.77 -14.46 27.18
CA ALA A 166 35.29 -13.72 26.03
C ALA A 166 34.18 -12.73 26.41
N THR A 167 33.96 -11.74 25.55
CA THR A 167 32.76 -10.91 25.59
C THR A 167 31.75 -11.47 24.59
N LEU A 168 30.51 -11.71 25.05
CA LEU A 168 29.37 -12.02 24.20
C LEU A 168 28.91 -10.70 23.56
N THR A 169 29.18 -10.52 22.27
CA THR A 169 28.92 -9.24 21.58
C THR A 169 27.43 -8.96 21.50
N ALA A 170 27.04 -7.68 21.44
CA ALA A 170 25.65 -7.29 21.25
C ALA A 170 24.99 -8.00 20.06
N ALA A 171 25.69 -8.07 18.92
CA ALA A 171 25.22 -8.79 17.73
C ALA A 171 24.93 -10.27 18.02
N GLN A 172 25.85 -10.96 18.72
CA GLN A 172 25.62 -12.35 19.12
C GLN A 172 24.44 -12.47 20.08
N MET A 173 24.29 -11.58 21.05
CA MET A 173 23.19 -11.65 22.04
C MET A 173 21.81 -11.35 21.45
N VAL A 174 21.72 -10.53 20.41
CA VAL A 174 20.43 -10.21 19.76
C VAL A 174 20.07 -11.21 18.66
N ASP A 175 21.05 -11.62 17.85
CA ASP A 175 20.85 -12.49 16.68
C ASP A 175 21.05 -13.98 17.00
N SER A 176 21.62 -14.33 18.17
CA SER A 176 21.78 -15.71 18.65
C SER A 176 21.09 -15.89 19.99
N SER A 177 20.57 -17.09 20.28
CA SER A 177 20.02 -17.45 21.59
C SER A 177 20.89 -18.45 22.34
N ILE A 178 21.79 -19.15 21.65
CA ILE A 178 22.51 -20.30 22.19
C ILE A 178 24.01 -20.14 21.93
N PHE A 179 24.78 -20.20 23.02
CA PHE A 179 26.23 -20.26 23.02
C PHE A 179 26.66 -21.64 23.51
N THR A 180 27.60 -22.29 22.83
CA THR A 180 28.18 -23.56 23.28
C THR A 180 29.65 -23.36 23.61
N ILE A 181 30.13 -23.96 24.70
CA ILE A 181 31.53 -23.91 25.10
C ILE A 181 31.95 -25.24 25.76
N THR A 182 33.13 -25.74 25.39
CA THR A 182 33.76 -26.90 26.01
C THR A 182 35.02 -26.43 26.74
N PRO A 183 34.91 -25.94 27.98
CA PRO A 183 36.05 -25.39 28.71
C PRO A 183 37.02 -26.47 29.18
N THR A 184 38.31 -26.15 29.26
CA THR A 184 39.33 -26.99 29.95
C THR A 184 39.81 -26.41 31.28
N VAL A 185 39.35 -25.19 31.61
CA VAL A 185 39.56 -24.46 32.86
C VAL A 185 38.35 -23.57 33.11
N ALA A 186 38.25 -22.95 34.29
CA ALA A 186 37.17 -21.99 34.55
C ALA A 186 37.20 -20.82 33.54
N ARG A 187 36.05 -20.47 32.97
CA ARG A 187 35.90 -19.38 31.99
C ARG A 187 34.88 -18.35 32.44
N THR A 188 35.14 -17.11 32.06
CA THR A 188 34.21 -16.00 32.25
C THR A 188 33.77 -15.48 30.88
N LEU A 189 32.46 -15.47 30.68
CA LEU A 189 31.82 -14.90 29.51
C LEU A 189 31.11 -13.62 29.96
N THR A 190 31.63 -12.48 29.53
CA THR A 190 31.07 -11.18 29.91
C THR A 190 30.04 -10.77 28.86
N THR A 191 28.86 -10.30 29.26
CA THR A 191 27.96 -9.68 28.28
C THR A 191 28.58 -8.40 27.73
N ASP A 192 28.17 -7.97 26.55
CA ASP A 192 28.39 -6.58 26.11
C ASP A 192 27.70 -5.59 27.07
N THR A 193 27.92 -4.30 26.86
CA THR A 193 27.23 -3.25 27.60
C THR A 193 25.74 -3.24 27.28
N ALA A 194 24.92 -2.84 28.25
CA ALA A 194 23.48 -2.68 28.05
C ALA A 194 23.16 -1.75 26.87
N ALA A 195 23.90 -0.64 26.75
CA ALA A 195 23.73 0.33 25.68
C ALA A 195 23.97 -0.29 24.29
N ASN A 196 25.05 -1.06 24.13
CA ASN A 196 25.35 -1.74 22.86
C ASN A 196 24.30 -2.80 22.51
N ILE A 197 23.85 -3.58 23.49
CA ILE A 197 22.82 -4.61 23.30
C ILE A 197 21.50 -3.97 22.86
N VAL A 198 21.07 -2.90 23.53
CA VAL A 198 19.85 -2.17 23.17
C VAL A 198 19.97 -1.52 21.79
N ALA A 199 21.11 -0.92 21.47
CA ALA A 199 21.34 -0.33 20.15
C ALA A 199 21.32 -1.36 19.01
N ALA A 200 21.69 -2.61 19.29
CA ALA A 200 21.65 -3.70 18.32
C ALA A 200 20.23 -4.29 18.10
N LEU A 201 19.24 -3.93 18.93
CA LEU A 201 17.86 -4.39 18.76
C LEU A 201 17.09 -3.47 17.80
N PRO A 202 16.59 -3.98 16.65
CA PRO A 202 15.87 -3.15 15.66
C PRO A 202 14.56 -2.55 16.17
N ARG A 203 13.99 -3.12 17.24
CA ARG A 203 12.72 -2.71 17.85
C ARG A 203 12.83 -2.75 19.37
N TYR A 204 13.75 -1.95 19.91
CA TYR A 204 13.85 -1.76 21.35
C TYR A 204 12.54 -1.20 21.93
N GLN A 205 11.97 -1.89 22.92
CA GLN A 205 10.94 -1.37 23.81
C GLN A 205 11.28 -1.74 25.26
N VAL A 206 11.10 -0.80 26.18
CA VAL A 206 11.24 -1.06 27.62
C VAL A 206 10.23 -2.14 28.03
N GLY A 207 10.69 -3.14 28.78
CA GLY A 207 9.89 -4.27 29.22
C GLY A 207 9.89 -5.46 28.26
N THR A 208 10.52 -5.36 27.08
CA THR A 208 10.75 -6.52 26.21
C THR A 208 11.75 -7.49 26.86
N TRP A 209 11.56 -8.78 26.56
CA TRP A 209 12.38 -9.88 27.07
C TRP A 209 13.11 -10.61 25.95
N PHE A 210 14.32 -11.09 26.23
CA PHE A 210 15.03 -12.05 25.38
C PHE A 210 15.78 -13.09 26.21
N ASP A 211 15.97 -14.28 25.66
CA ASP A 211 16.64 -15.39 26.33
C ASP A 211 18.11 -15.50 25.89
N ILE A 212 18.97 -15.86 26.85
CA ILE A 212 20.38 -16.18 26.67
C ILE A 212 20.60 -17.59 27.20
N ILE A 213 21.12 -18.48 26.36
CA ILE A 213 21.40 -19.87 26.74
C ILE A 213 22.89 -20.12 26.56
N ILE A 214 23.56 -20.63 27.59
CA ILE A 214 24.95 -21.09 27.51
C ILE A 214 24.97 -22.58 27.83
N VAL A 215 25.43 -23.39 26.88
CA VAL A 215 25.61 -24.82 27.03
C VAL A 215 27.08 -25.08 27.36
N ASN A 216 27.35 -25.43 28.62
CA ASN A 216 28.66 -25.86 29.06
C ASN A 216 28.72 -27.39 29.01
N THR A 217 29.62 -27.92 28.19
CA THR A 217 29.76 -29.36 27.93
C THR A 217 30.94 -30.00 28.67
N ALA A 218 31.59 -29.29 29.60
CA ALA A 218 32.69 -29.83 30.39
C ALA A 218 32.59 -29.47 31.88
N ALA A 219 33.32 -30.22 32.72
CA ALA A 219 33.31 -30.14 34.18
C ALA A 219 34.14 -28.97 34.74
N PHE A 220 34.03 -27.80 34.13
CA PHE A 220 34.66 -26.56 34.59
C PHE A 220 33.63 -25.45 34.69
N ASP A 221 33.84 -24.52 35.61
CA ASP A 221 32.91 -23.41 35.82
C ASP A 221 32.92 -22.46 34.61
N VAL A 222 31.73 -22.15 34.10
CA VAL A 222 31.50 -21.05 33.17
C VAL A 222 30.65 -20.02 33.89
N THR A 223 31.19 -18.82 34.02
CA THR A 223 30.54 -17.69 34.70
C THR A 223 30.04 -16.69 33.68
N LEU A 224 28.75 -16.38 33.70
CA LEU A 224 28.20 -15.21 33.01
C LEU A 224 28.51 -13.97 33.86
N ALA A 225 29.34 -13.07 33.34
CA ALA A 225 29.67 -11.81 33.99
C ALA A 225 28.88 -10.65 33.39
N ALA A 226 28.51 -9.69 34.25
CA ALA A 226 27.79 -8.50 33.84
C ALA A 226 28.74 -7.49 33.18
N GLY A 227 28.44 -7.11 31.94
CA GLY A 227 28.99 -5.92 31.33
C GLY A 227 28.42 -4.64 31.95
N THR A 228 28.90 -3.48 31.51
CA THR A 228 28.43 -2.18 32.01
C THR A 228 26.92 -2.01 31.79
N GLY A 229 26.19 -1.62 32.84
CA GLY A 229 24.73 -1.42 32.80
C GLY A 229 23.91 -2.73 32.89
N ILE A 230 24.57 -3.87 33.07
CA ILE A 230 23.91 -5.17 33.24
C ILE A 230 23.84 -5.51 34.73
N THR A 231 22.68 -5.99 35.18
CA THR A 231 22.50 -6.56 36.52
C THR A 231 22.12 -8.03 36.37
N ILE A 232 22.86 -8.94 37.01
CA ILE A 232 22.53 -10.38 37.01
C ILE A 232 21.88 -10.75 38.34
N VAL A 233 20.69 -11.33 38.27
CA VAL A 233 19.90 -11.80 39.41
C VAL A 233 19.84 -13.32 39.41
N GLY A 234 20.28 -13.93 40.51
CA GLY A 234 20.36 -15.39 40.66
C GLY A 234 21.74 -15.95 40.30
N LYS A 235 21.81 -17.28 40.12
CA LYS A 235 23.09 -17.98 39.90
C LYS A 235 23.67 -17.66 38.51
N ALA A 236 24.87 -17.10 38.47
CA ALA A 236 25.58 -16.76 37.24
C ALA A 236 26.57 -17.83 36.74
N ILE A 237 26.84 -18.85 37.57
CA ILE A 237 27.84 -19.89 37.31
C ILE A 237 27.16 -21.21 36.96
N ILE A 238 27.64 -21.87 35.90
CA ILE A 238 27.24 -23.21 35.46
C ILE A 238 28.45 -24.12 35.32
N ASN A 239 28.29 -25.42 35.61
CA ASN A 239 29.34 -26.42 35.48
C ASN A 239 28.73 -27.68 34.88
N ASN A 240 29.24 -28.12 33.71
CA ASN A 240 28.76 -29.29 32.98
C ASN A 240 27.23 -29.37 32.80
N VAL A 241 26.59 -28.21 32.60
CA VAL A 241 25.15 -28.06 32.41
C VAL A 241 24.86 -26.90 31.48
N SER A 242 23.64 -26.81 30.98
CA SER A 242 23.15 -25.59 30.34
C SER A 242 22.61 -24.60 31.36
N GLY A 243 22.95 -23.32 31.19
CA GLY A 243 22.33 -22.21 31.88
C GLY A 243 21.40 -21.46 30.95
N THR A 244 20.20 -21.16 31.43
CA THR A 244 19.25 -20.27 30.76
C THR A 244 19.09 -19.02 31.60
N TRP A 245 19.17 -17.86 30.96
CA TRP A 245 18.88 -16.58 31.54
C TRP A 245 17.90 -15.81 30.68
N ARG A 246 17.05 -15.03 31.33
CA ARG A 246 16.05 -14.22 30.69
C ARG A 246 16.33 -12.75 31.01
N ALA A 247 16.64 -11.98 29.98
CA ALA A 247 17.02 -10.59 30.05
C ALA A 247 15.81 -9.69 29.81
N ARG A 248 15.56 -8.74 30.73
CA ARG A 248 14.57 -7.67 30.60
C ARG A 248 15.27 -6.38 30.26
N ILE A 249 14.76 -5.65 29.28
CA ILE A 249 15.27 -4.31 29.00
C ILE A 249 14.56 -3.30 29.90
N ASP A 250 15.31 -2.66 30.80
CA ASP A 250 14.78 -1.72 31.78
C ASP A 250 14.87 -0.27 31.31
N SER A 251 15.91 0.06 30.54
CA SER A 251 16.09 1.37 29.89
C SER A 251 17.08 1.27 28.72
N ALA A 252 17.39 2.40 28.06
CA ALA A 252 18.35 2.45 26.97
C ALA A 252 19.78 2.07 27.40
N THR A 253 20.08 2.12 28.70
CA THR A 253 21.41 1.85 29.26
C THR A 253 21.38 0.85 30.42
N ALA A 254 20.26 0.15 30.63
CA ALA A 254 20.11 -0.81 31.72
C ALA A 254 19.32 -2.05 31.29
N ILE A 255 19.85 -3.24 31.62
CA ILE A 255 19.20 -4.54 31.43
C ILE A 255 19.39 -5.36 32.70
N THR A 256 18.32 -5.99 33.17
CA THR A 256 18.38 -6.98 34.25
C THR A 256 18.22 -8.38 33.67
N ILE A 257 19.15 -9.27 34.02
CA ILE A 257 19.22 -10.66 33.56
C ILE A 257 18.88 -11.57 34.73
N TYR A 258 17.80 -12.34 34.61
CA TYR A 258 17.34 -13.27 35.64
C TYR A 258 17.74 -14.69 35.27
N ARG A 259 18.29 -15.44 36.23
CA ARG A 259 18.49 -16.89 36.08
C ARG A 259 17.12 -17.58 35.95
N GLY A 260 16.95 -18.32 34.85
CA GLY A 260 15.75 -19.13 34.59
C GLY A 260 15.80 -20.54 35.17
#